data_AF-A0A812J3M0-F1
#
_entry.id   AF-A0A812J3M0-F1
#
_cell.length_a   1.000
_cell.length_b   1.000
_cell.length_c   1.000
_cell.angle_alpha   90.00
_cell.angle_beta   90.00
_cell.angle_gamma   90.00
#
_symmetry.space_group_name_H-M   'P 1'
#
loop_
_entity.id
_entity.type
_entity.pdbx_description
1 polymer ?
#
loop_
_entity_poly.entity_id
_entity_poly.type
_entity_poly.pdbx_seq_one_letter_code
_entity_poly.pdbx_strand_id
1 'polypeptide(L)'
;VWKISADNDNFGLELDLTNPLLPIVVRVVPDSQAVRWNFRAAPCKQLLPGLGLYKVNQVHQDSQKIHKELLQSKGSITLGFKWPSMQNVTLPRPPGLPLGLQMVLPEHEAAGLYLDRAEGLSASAGLRAGMHVRAVDGRRDSPERMKQEIEDASAMLTLRVASYV
;
A
#
# COMPACT_ATOMS: atom_id res chain seq x y z
N VAL A 1 0.30 -27.18 -1.38
CA VAL A 1 -0.98 -26.58 -0.92
C VAL A 1 -1.20 -27.06 0.50
N TRP A 2 -1.20 -26.17 1.50
CA TRP A 2 -1.32 -26.55 2.92
C TRP A 2 -2.71 -26.19 3.45
N LYS A 3 -3.37 -27.16 4.09
CA LYS A 3 -4.68 -27.01 4.74
C LYS A 3 -4.49 -26.43 6.14
N ILE A 4 -5.13 -25.31 6.43
CA ILE A 4 -5.18 -24.70 7.77
C ILE A 4 -6.38 -25.34 8.51
N SER A 5 -6.25 -25.61 9.81
CA SER A 5 -7.35 -26.09 10.67
C SER A 5 -8.12 -24.92 11.28
N ALA A 6 -9.44 -25.09 11.42
CA ALA A 6 -10.44 -24.05 11.54
C ALA A 6 -10.72 -23.51 12.97
N ASP A 7 -9.76 -23.56 13.90
CA ASP A 7 -10.04 -23.17 15.30
C ASP A 7 -9.10 -22.04 15.77
N ASN A 8 -9.33 -20.82 15.23
CA ASN A 8 -9.17 -19.47 15.80
C ASN A 8 -9.07 -18.43 14.66
N ASP A 9 -10.25 -17.90 14.31
CA ASP A 9 -10.76 -17.51 12.99
C ASP A 9 -10.25 -16.21 12.34
N ASN A 10 -9.02 -15.76 12.62
CA ASN A 10 -8.42 -14.66 11.85
C ASN A 10 -7.01 -15.01 11.40
N PHE A 11 -6.75 -14.90 10.09
CA PHE A 11 -5.39 -15.03 9.57
C PHE A 11 -4.44 -14.00 10.22
N GLY A 12 -4.97 -12.81 10.56
CA GLY A 12 -4.28 -11.79 11.35
C GLY A 12 -3.46 -10.81 10.52
N LEU A 13 -4.00 -10.39 9.39
CA LEU A 13 -3.51 -9.24 8.65
C LEU A 13 -4.52 -8.10 8.76
N GLU A 14 -4.03 -6.92 9.06
CA GLU A 14 -4.79 -5.69 8.88
C GLU A 14 -4.36 -5.04 7.58
N LEU A 15 -5.36 -4.61 6.82
CA LEU A 15 -5.20 -4.09 5.49
C LEU A 15 -5.75 -2.67 5.43
N ASP A 16 -5.02 -1.78 4.78
CA ASP A 16 -5.57 -0.53 4.28
C ASP A 16 -6.21 -0.80 2.91
N LEU A 17 -7.48 -0.42 2.77
CA LEU A 17 -8.29 -0.64 1.57
C LEU A 17 -8.48 0.64 0.74
N THR A 18 -7.83 1.74 1.12
CA THR A 18 -7.96 3.03 0.43
C THR A 18 -7.52 2.94 -1.02
N ASN A 19 -6.51 2.11 -1.30
CA ASN A 19 -6.14 1.76 -2.66
C ASN A 19 -7.12 0.70 -3.22
N PRO A 20 -7.99 1.03 -4.20
CA PRO A 20 -9.00 0.12 -4.71
C PRO A 20 -8.41 -1.02 -5.57
N LEU A 21 -7.16 -0.86 -6.04
CA LEU A 21 -6.48 -1.83 -6.90
C LEU A 21 -5.75 -2.89 -6.08
N LEU A 22 -5.28 -2.54 -4.88
CA LEU A 22 -4.41 -3.38 -4.08
C LEU A 22 -4.46 -3.01 -2.58
N PRO A 23 -4.99 -3.88 -1.70
CA PRO A 23 -4.89 -3.71 -0.26
C PRO A 23 -3.44 -3.71 0.20
N ILE A 24 -3.10 -2.81 1.13
CA ILE A 24 -1.76 -2.75 1.71
C ILE A 24 -1.78 -3.33 3.11
N VAL A 25 -0.90 -4.28 3.41
CA VAL A 25 -0.70 -4.79 4.77
C VAL A 25 -0.18 -3.64 5.63
N VAL A 26 -0.91 -3.27 6.67
CA VAL A 26 -0.49 -2.21 7.60
C VAL A 26 -0.03 -2.77 8.93
N ARG A 27 -0.54 -3.94 9.31
CA ARG A 27 -0.13 -4.63 10.53
C ARG A 27 -0.27 -6.14 10.39
N VAL A 28 0.67 -6.85 11.00
CA VAL A 28 0.52 -8.27 11.31
C VAL A 28 0.05 -8.36 12.75
N VAL A 29 -1.15 -8.89 12.98
CA VAL A 29 -1.78 -8.96 14.29
C VAL A 29 -1.01 -9.93 15.19
N PRO A 30 -0.64 -9.55 16.42
CA PRO A 30 0.01 -10.45 17.37
C PRO A 30 -0.76 -11.77 17.58
N ASP A 31 -0.05 -12.84 17.92
CA ASP A 31 -0.58 -14.19 18.20
C ASP A 31 -1.39 -14.88 17.08
N SER A 32 -1.43 -14.26 15.90
CA SER A 32 -2.19 -14.73 14.75
C SER A 32 -1.47 -15.81 13.92
N GLN A 33 -2.19 -16.35 12.93
CA GLN A 33 -1.63 -17.29 11.97
C GLN A 33 -0.54 -16.66 11.10
N ALA A 34 -0.67 -15.37 10.75
CA ALA A 34 0.33 -14.61 10.01
C ALA A 34 1.66 -14.49 10.80
N VAL A 35 1.61 -14.33 12.12
CA VAL A 35 2.81 -14.35 12.97
C VAL A 35 3.46 -15.73 12.96
N ARG A 36 2.67 -16.79 13.16
CA ARG A 36 3.15 -18.19 13.11
C ARG A 36 3.76 -18.54 11.75
N TRP A 37 3.22 -17.97 10.68
CA TRP A 37 3.80 -18.06 9.33
C TRP A 37 5.17 -17.38 9.27
N ASN A 38 5.28 -16.13 9.72
CA ASN A 38 6.54 -15.37 9.69
C ASN A 38 7.68 -16.05 10.43
N PHE A 39 7.41 -16.74 11.54
CA PHE A 39 8.40 -17.52 12.28
C PHE A 39 8.99 -18.69 11.49
N ARG A 40 8.26 -19.24 10.51
CA ARG A 40 8.67 -20.41 9.72
C ARG A 40 9.11 -20.03 8.32
N ALA A 41 8.68 -18.88 7.83
CA ALA A 41 8.98 -18.40 6.49
C ALA A 41 10.43 -17.93 6.38
N ALA A 42 11.05 -18.16 5.21
CA ALA A 42 12.29 -17.50 4.86
C ALA A 42 12.10 -15.96 4.89
N PRO A 43 13.13 -15.15 5.18
CA PRO A 43 12.99 -13.70 5.32
C PRO A 43 12.29 -13.01 4.14
N CYS A 44 12.56 -13.43 2.90
CA CYS A 44 11.94 -12.89 1.69
C CYS A 44 10.46 -13.28 1.49
N LYS A 45 9.92 -14.16 2.33
CA LYS A 45 8.53 -14.64 2.31
C LYS A 45 7.75 -14.22 3.57
N GLN A 46 8.37 -13.42 4.43
CA GLN A 46 7.69 -12.87 5.60
C GLN A 46 6.65 -11.83 5.17
N LEU A 47 5.54 -11.85 5.89
CA LEU A 47 4.45 -10.90 5.80
C LEU A 47 4.83 -9.68 6.62
N LEU A 48 5.05 -8.55 5.97
CA LEU A 48 5.47 -7.31 6.62
C LEU A 48 4.53 -6.16 6.25
N PRO A 49 4.42 -5.13 7.10
CA PRO A 49 3.77 -3.89 6.72
C PRO A 49 4.38 -3.30 5.43
N GLY A 50 3.52 -2.74 4.58
CA GLY A 50 3.88 -2.20 3.27
C GLY A 50 3.86 -3.23 2.13
N LEU A 51 3.52 -4.50 2.37
CA LEU A 51 3.25 -5.46 1.29
C LEU A 51 1.88 -5.23 0.68
N GLY A 52 1.78 -5.34 -0.65
CA GLY A 52 0.51 -5.30 -1.34
C GLY A 52 -0.09 -6.69 -1.52
N LEU A 53 -1.29 -6.95 -1.01
CA LEU A 53 -1.98 -8.24 -1.13
C LEU A 53 -2.75 -8.30 -2.46
N TYR A 54 -2.18 -8.90 -3.51
CA TYR A 54 -2.80 -8.88 -4.84
C TYR A 54 -3.71 -10.09 -5.13
N LYS A 55 -3.67 -11.11 -4.26
CA LYS A 55 -4.40 -12.36 -4.48
C LYS A 55 -4.76 -13.05 -3.17
N VAL A 56 -6.01 -13.50 -3.09
CA VAL A 56 -6.48 -14.46 -2.09
C VAL A 56 -7.23 -15.57 -2.82
N ASN A 57 -6.79 -16.82 -2.68
CA ASN A 57 -7.29 -17.99 -3.40
C ASN A 57 -7.32 -17.76 -4.92
N GLN A 58 -8.50 -17.66 -5.54
CA GLN A 58 -8.67 -17.39 -6.97
C GLN A 58 -9.03 -15.92 -7.25
N VAL A 59 -9.29 -15.12 -6.20
CA VAL A 59 -9.65 -13.71 -6.30
C VAL A 59 -8.39 -12.87 -6.48
N HIS A 60 -8.42 -11.99 -7.48
CA HIS A 60 -7.34 -11.11 -7.88
C HIS A 60 -7.87 -9.72 -8.23
N GLN A 61 -7.02 -8.70 -8.10
CA GLN A 61 -7.22 -7.35 -8.65
C GLN A 61 -8.55 -6.64 -8.28
N ASP A 62 -8.87 -6.58 -6.98
CA ASP A 62 -9.99 -5.80 -6.44
C ASP A 62 -9.87 -5.81 -4.91
N SER A 63 -9.56 -4.66 -4.30
CA SER A 63 -9.25 -4.63 -2.86
C SER A 63 -10.39 -5.10 -1.97
N GLN A 64 -11.62 -4.74 -2.31
CA GLN A 64 -12.79 -5.09 -1.53
C GLN A 64 -13.13 -6.58 -1.65
N LYS A 65 -13.02 -7.15 -2.87
CA LYS A 65 -13.21 -8.60 -3.05
C LYS A 65 -12.10 -9.41 -2.41
N ILE A 66 -10.86 -8.96 -2.50
CA ILE A 66 -9.71 -9.59 -1.84
C ILE A 66 -9.91 -9.61 -0.32
N HIS A 67 -10.30 -8.48 0.26
CA HIS A 67 -10.56 -8.39 1.69
C HIS A 67 -11.73 -9.29 2.10
N LYS A 68 -12.83 -9.28 1.35
CA LYS A 68 -13.98 -10.16 1.60
C LYS A 68 -13.60 -11.64 1.54
N GLU A 69 -12.85 -12.06 0.52
CA GLU A 69 -12.37 -13.43 0.39
C GLU A 69 -11.45 -13.82 1.54
N LEU A 70 -10.56 -12.93 1.99
CA LEU A 70 -9.70 -13.16 3.15
C LEU A 70 -10.51 -13.43 4.42
N LEU A 71 -11.57 -12.65 4.66
CA LEU A 71 -12.45 -12.81 5.83
C LEU A 71 -13.34 -14.06 5.76
N GLN A 72 -13.71 -14.49 4.56
CA GLN A 72 -14.63 -15.62 4.34
C GLN A 72 -13.89 -16.95 4.17
N SER A 73 -12.59 -16.91 3.88
CA SER A 73 -11.75 -18.09 3.67
C SER A 73 -11.67 -18.93 4.94
N LYS A 74 -12.12 -20.18 4.84
CA LYS A 74 -11.96 -21.18 5.90
C LYS A 74 -10.99 -22.26 5.48
N GLY A 75 -10.13 -22.65 6.42
CA GLY A 75 -9.11 -23.66 6.18
C GLY A 75 -8.03 -23.18 5.21
N SER A 76 -7.71 -23.95 4.17
CA SER A 76 -6.59 -23.65 3.27
C SER A 76 -6.77 -22.31 2.53
N ILE A 77 -5.90 -21.34 2.80
CA ILE A 77 -5.84 -20.07 2.07
C ILE A 77 -4.56 -19.97 1.25
N THR A 78 -4.66 -19.44 0.03
CA THR A 78 -3.48 -19.09 -0.80
C THR A 78 -3.39 -17.58 -0.91
N LEU A 79 -2.26 -17.00 -0.52
CA LEU A 79 -2.05 -15.56 -0.56
C LEU A 79 -0.95 -15.20 -1.55
N GLY A 80 -1.16 -14.14 -2.32
CA GLY A 80 -0.16 -13.55 -3.20
C GLY A 80 0.17 -12.13 -2.77
N PHE A 81 1.45 -11.86 -2.56
CA PHE A 81 1.94 -10.54 -2.15
C PHE A 81 2.88 -9.94 -3.20
N LYS A 82 2.83 -8.62 -3.35
CA LYS A 82 3.80 -7.82 -4.09
C LYS A 82 4.63 -6.99 -3.12
N TRP A 83 5.95 -7.05 -3.30
CA TRP A 83 6.86 -6.13 -2.67
C TRP A 83 6.84 -4.81 -3.43
N PRO A 84 6.73 -3.66 -2.76
CA PRO A 84 6.81 -2.38 -3.44
C PRO A 84 8.23 -2.16 -3.96
N SER A 85 8.32 -1.71 -5.20
CA SER A 85 9.51 -0.99 -5.67
C SER A 85 9.45 0.44 -5.15
N MET A 86 10.58 0.95 -4.65
CA MET A 86 10.69 2.31 -4.16
C MET A 86 11.40 3.18 -5.19
N GLN A 87 10.81 4.32 -5.54
CA GLN A 87 11.41 5.29 -6.45
C GLN A 87 11.33 6.71 -5.87
N ASN A 88 12.32 7.54 -6.19
CA ASN A 88 12.27 8.96 -5.90
C ASN A 88 11.87 9.68 -7.19
N VAL A 89 10.86 10.54 -7.11
CA VAL A 89 10.36 11.34 -8.22
C VAL A 89 10.45 12.81 -7.85
N THR A 90 11.23 13.57 -8.60
CA THR A 90 11.36 15.01 -8.40
C THR A 90 10.42 15.73 -9.37
N LEU A 91 9.51 16.52 -8.81
CA LEU A 91 8.53 17.31 -9.55
C LEU A 91 8.96 18.78 -9.51
N PRO A 92 9.25 19.40 -10.66
CA PRO A 92 9.33 20.85 -10.72
C PRO A 92 7.91 21.41 -10.57
N ARG A 93 7.73 22.45 -9.74
CA ARG A 93 6.47 23.21 -9.67
C ARG A 93 6.70 24.61 -10.25
N PRO A 94 6.43 24.82 -11.55
CA PRO A 94 6.41 26.16 -12.11
C PRO A 94 5.34 27.00 -11.40
N PRO A 95 5.56 28.31 -11.19
CA PRO A 95 4.55 29.18 -10.59
C PRO A 95 3.22 29.09 -11.33
N GLY A 96 2.12 28.88 -10.58
CA GLY A 96 0.76 28.89 -11.11
C GLY A 96 0.29 27.59 -11.79
N LEU A 97 1.12 26.54 -11.88
CA LEU A 97 0.68 25.24 -12.41
C LEU A 97 0.42 24.22 -11.29
N PRO A 98 -0.72 23.50 -11.31
CA PRO A 98 -0.94 22.40 -10.39
C PRO A 98 0.01 21.24 -10.72
N LEU A 99 0.43 20.50 -9.69
CA LEU A 99 1.26 19.30 -9.87
C LEU A 99 0.51 18.19 -10.63
N GLY A 100 -0.82 18.24 -10.68
CA GLY A 100 -1.65 17.21 -11.29
C GLY A 100 -1.73 15.94 -10.43
N LEU A 101 -1.66 16.06 -9.10
CA LEU A 101 -1.82 14.96 -8.17
C LEU A 101 -3.19 15.04 -7.50
N GLN A 102 -3.90 13.92 -7.48
CA GLN A 102 -5.06 13.72 -6.61
C GLN A 102 -4.71 12.66 -5.58
N MET A 103 -4.78 13.06 -4.31
CA MET A 103 -4.30 12.25 -3.20
C MET A 103 -5.41 12.04 -2.17
N VAL A 104 -5.49 10.81 -1.67
CA VAL A 104 -6.50 10.39 -0.70
C VAL A 104 -5.77 9.96 0.56
N LEU A 105 -6.28 10.42 1.71
CA LEU A 105 -5.74 10.02 3.00
C LEU A 105 -6.04 8.53 3.21
N PRO A 106 -5.04 7.73 3.63
CA PRO A 106 -5.26 6.33 3.94
C PRO A 106 -6.11 6.19 5.20
N GLU A 107 -6.70 5.02 5.40
CA GLU A 107 -7.31 4.64 6.68
C GLU A 107 -6.23 4.42 7.75
N HIS A 108 -5.02 4.05 7.32
CA HIS A 108 -3.89 3.76 8.20
C HIS A 108 -2.59 4.42 7.72
N GLU A 109 -1.91 5.16 8.60
CA GLU A 109 -0.65 5.87 8.29
C GLU A 109 0.42 4.96 7.66
N ALA A 110 0.48 3.70 8.09
CA ALA A 110 1.45 2.72 7.59
C ALA A 110 1.30 2.41 6.09
N ALA A 111 0.16 2.72 5.45
CA ALA A 111 -0.04 2.60 4.01
C ALA A 111 0.65 3.74 3.23
N GLY A 112 0.77 4.92 3.86
CA GLY A 112 1.23 6.14 3.20
C GLY A 112 0.12 6.82 2.40
N LEU A 113 0.43 7.98 1.82
CA LEU A 113 -0.57 8.78 1.12
C LEU A 113 -0.86 8.18 -0.26
N TYR A 114 -2.12 7.80 -0.50
CA TYR A 114 -2.53 7.12 -1.72
C TYR A 114 -2.65 8.10 -2.89
N LEU A 115 -1.99 7.77 -4.01
CA LEU A 115 -2.16 8.48 -5.28
C LEU A 115 -3.35 7.87 -6.03
N ASP A 116 -4.46 8.60 -6.02
CA ASP A 116 -5.68 8.23 -6.75
C ASP A 116 -5.58 8.58 -8.23
N ARG A 117 -4.96 9.74 -8.53
CA ARG A 117 -4.75 10.19 -9.90
C ARG A 117 -3.45 10.97 -10.02
N ALA A 118 -2.79 10.82 -11.16
CA ALA A 118 -1.65 11.62 -11.56
C ALA A 118 -1.83 12.06 -13.02
N GLU A 119 -1.64 13.34 -13.29
CA GLU A 119 -1.84 13.98 -14.59
C GLU A 119 -0.74 15.02 -14.88
N GLY A 120 -0.67 15.47 -16.13
CA GLY A 120 0.24 16.54 -16.54
C GLY A 120 1.69 16.28 -16.13
N LEU A 121 2.25 17.17 -15.32
CA LEU A 121 3.62 17.08 -14.84
C LEU A 121 3.89 15.80 -14.04
N SER A 122 2.97 15.42 -13.15
CA SER A 122 3.14 14.22 -12.32
C SER A 122 3.09 12.92 -13.13
N ALA A 123 2.15 12.83 -14.08
CA ALA A 123 2.10 11.69 -14.99
C ALA A 123 3.35 11.60 -15.88
N SER A 124 3.84 12.74 -16.37
CA SER A 124 5.07 12.81 -17.19
C SER A 124 6.31 12.39 -16.41
N ALA A 125 6.32 12.62 -15.09
CA ALA A 125 7.37 12.16 -14.18
C ALA A 125 7.22 10.69 -13.76
N GLY A 126 6.24 9.97 -14.31
CA GLY A 126 6.06 8.53 -14.09
C GLY A 126 5.17 8.16 -12.89
N LEU A 127 4.51 9.13 -12.24
CA LEU A 127 3.54 8.85 -11.19
C LEU A 127 2.23 8.33 -11.80
N ARG A 128 1.59 7.39 -11.11
CA ARG A 128 0.35 6.74 -11.56
C ARG A 128 -0.57 6.46 -10.37
N ALA A 129 -1.85 6.29 -10.67
CA ALA A 129 -2.82 5.76 -9.73
C ALA A 129 -2.37 4.39 -9.18
N GLY A 130 -2.67 4.08 -7.92
CA GLY A 130 -2.24 2.83 -7.28
C GLY A 130 -0.92 2.93 -6.51
N MET A 131 -0.18 4.03 -6.67
CA MET A 131 1.08 4.28 -5.97
C MET A 131 0.86 4.95 -4.61
N HIS A 132 1.85 4.85 -3.72
CA HIS A 132 1.79 5.41 -2.36
C HIS A 132 2.98 6.32 -2.07
N VAL A 133 2.73 7.57 -1.69
CA VAL A 133 3.78 8.48 -1.23
C VAL A 133 4.14 8.12 0.21
N ARG A 134 5.44 7.90 0.44
CA ARG A 134 6.01 7.46 1.72
C ARG A 134 6.86 8.53 2.40
N ALA A 135 7.30 9.53 1.64
CA ALA A 135 8.04 10.68 2.13
C ALA A 135 7.99 11.83 1.13
N VAL A 136 8.11 13.04 1.66
CA VAL A 136 8.21 14.31 0.91
C VAL A 136 9.55 14.93 1.30
N ASP A 137 10.39 15.24 0.33
CA ASP A 137 11.73 15.82 0.52
C ASP A 137 12.60 15.08 1.56
N GLY A 138 12.49 13.74 1.55
CA GLY A 138 13.21 12.85 2.45
C GLY A 138 12.63 12.74 3.86
N ARG A 139 11.57 13.49 4.18
CA ARG A 139 10.89 13.47 5.48
C ARG A 139 9.69 12.53 5.47
N ARG A 140 9.60 11.71 6.53
CA ARG A 140 8.47 10.81 6.76
C ARG A 140 7.58 11.44 7.82
N ASP A 141 6.52 12.07 7.35
CA ASP A 141 5.50 12.68 8.21
C ASP A 141 4.17 11.93 8.07
N SER A 142 3.14 12.33 8.83
CA SER A 142 1.81 11.75 8.69
C SER A 142 1.24 12.00 7.28
N PRO A 143 0.34 11.16 6.77
CA PRO A 143 -0.29 11.37 5.46
C PRO A 143 -0.94 12.75 5.29
N GLU A 144 -1.56 13.29 6.34
CA GLU A 144 -2.15 14.64 6.37
C GLU A 144 -1.08 15.70 6.18
N ARG A 145 0.02 15.59 6.93
CA ARG A 145 1.11 16.55 6.85
C ARG A 145 1.81 16.48 5.49
N MET A 146 2.06 15.28 4.97
CA MET A 146 2.61 15.09 3.62
C MET A 146 1.68 15.67 2.55
N LYS A 147 0.36 15.45 2.67
CA LYS A 147 -0.63 16.01 1.73
C LYS A 147 -0.59 17.54 1.76
N GLN A 148 -0.59 18.13 2.95
CA GLN A 148 -0.46 19.58 3.12
C GLN A 148 0.84 20.10 2.51
N GLU A 149 1.99 19.45 2.76
CA GLU A 149 3.28 19.88 2.21
C GLU A 149 3.30 19.84 0.68
N ILE A 150 2.68 18.84 0.06
CA ILE A 150 2.56 18.76 -1.40
C ILE A 150 1.65 19.88 -1.94
N GLU A 151 0.55 20.20 -1.24
CA GLU A 151 -0.36 21.27 -1.61
C GLU A 151 0.30 22.65 -1.47
N ASP A 152 1.01 22.89 -0.36
CA ASP A 152 1.67 24.14 0.02
C ASP A 152 3.03 24.36 -0.66
N ALA A 153 3.66 23.31 -1.19
CA ALA A 153 5.01 23.38 -1.78
C ALA A 153 5.07 24.44 -2.90
N SER A 154 5.85 25.51 -2.70
CA SER A 154 5.96 26.59 -3.68
C SER A 154 7.08 26.39 -4.71
N ALA A 155 7.84 25.30 -4.60
CA ALA A 155 9.04 25.03 -5.37
C ALA A 155 9.12 23.56 -5.80
N MET A 156 10.34 23.11 -6.08
CA MET A 156 10.65 21.72 -6.40
C MET A 156 10.36 20.81 -5.20
N LEU A 157 9.78 19.65 -5.49
CA LEU A 157 9.34 18.63 -4.53
C LEU A 157 9.95 17.30 -4.93
N THR A 158 10.48 16.53 -3.99
CA THR A 158 10.89 15.13 -4.20
C THR A 158 10.00 14.18 -3.43
N LEU A 159 9.27 13.33 -4.15
CA LEU A 159 8.41 12.30 -3.58
C LEU A 159 9.14 10.96 -3.55
N ARG A 160 9.15 10.29 -2.39
CA ARG A 160 9.52 8.87 -2.32
C ARG A 160 8.25 8.04 -2.44
N VAL A 161 8.14 7.28 -3.51
CA VAL A 161 6.90 6.60 -3.90
C VAL A 161 7.09 5.09 -3.92
N ALA A 162 6.14 4.36 -3.36
CA ALA A 162 6.01 2.92 -3.44
C ALA A 162 5.11 2.53 -4.61
N SER A 163 5.61 1.66 -5.49
CA SER A 163 4.89 1.11 -6.63
C SER A 163 4.79 -0.41 -6.54
N TYR A 164 3.58 -0.93 -6.76
CA TYR A 164 3.27 -2.36 -6.71
C TYR A 164 2.98 -2.94 -8.10
N VAL A 165 3.51 -2.31 -9.15
CA VAL A 165 3.39 -2.79 -10.53
C VAL A 165 4.36 -3.94 -10.74
#